data_AF-A0A349YN81-F1
#
_entry.id   AF-A0A349YN81-F1
#
_cell.length_a   1.000
_cell.length_b   1.000
_cell.length_c   1.000
_cell.angle_alpha   90.00
_cell.angle_beta   90.00
_cell.angle_gamma   90.00
#
_symmetry.space_group_name_H-M   'P 1'
#
loop_
_entity.id
_entity.type
_entity.pdbx_description
1 polymer ?
#
loop_
_entity_poly.entity_id
_entity_poly.type
_entity_poly.pdbx_seq_one_letter_code
_entity_poly.pdbx_strand_id
1 'polypeptide(L)'
;MTLNIIGRDAWQVMIRIGAMLLYMLATMCTVLIPKYTKWNLRVISVLVDMIAVGILALLPEEMDNIVALYPVFFAMAFQWNTFANLCEYVSSTIFSTNNVRQMTISFTKYICDRKEEDAKRGRFFAGVLLFYHIGVAISYFAWKTMKMRGVLIGIIPMISALGLISYEAGWITLKHRAVEKIENK
;
A
#
# COMPACT_ATOMS: atom_id res chain seq x y z
N MET A 1 -16.01 -16.56 24.92
CA MET A 1 -15.13 -15.44 24.48
C MET A 1 -14.13 -15.87 23.38
N THR A 2 -13.62 -17.11 23.40
CA THR A 2 -12.66 -17.65 22.41
C THR A 2 -13.24 -17.93 21.02
N LEU A 3 -14.51 -18.38 20.92
CA LEU A 3 -15.19 -18.68 19.65
C LEU A 3 -15.43 -17.45 18.73
N ASN A 4 -15.44 -16.23 19.27
CA ASN A 4 -15.61 -15.01 18.46
C ASN A 4 -14.34 -14.62 17.70
N ILE A 5 -13.16 -15.12 18.11
CA ILE A 5 -11.88 -14.75 17.50
C ILE A 5 -11.55 -15.68 16.31
N ILE A 6 -11.94 -16.95 16.40
CA ILE A 6 -11.64 -17.99 15.40
C ILE A 6 -12.67 -17.99 14.26
N GLY A 7 -13.91 -17.56 14.53
CA GLY A 7 -15.06 -17.71 13.65
C GLY A 7 -16.07 -18.58 14.35
N ARG A 8 -17.34 -18.16 14.39
CA ARG A 8 -18.37 -18.87 15.16
C ARG A 8 -18.63 -20.28 14.61
N ASP A 9 -18.29 -20.51 13.34
CA ASP A 9 -18.50 -21.75 12.59
C ASP A 9 -17.26 -22.14 11.76
N ALA A 10 -17.11 -23.44 11.47
CA ALA A 10 -16.01 -24.00 10.67
C ALA A 10 -15.85 -23.33 9.28
N TRP A 11 -16.96 -22.86 8.70
CA TRP A 11 -16.97 -22.11 7.46
C TRP A 11 -16.19 -20.79 7.55
N GLN A 12 -16.38 -20.02 8.63
CA GLN A 12 -15.68 -18.76 8.84
C GLN A 12 -14.17 -18.97 9.05
N VAL A 13 -13.80 -20.08 9.71
CA VAL A 13 -12.40 -20.49 9.86
C VAL A 13 -11.78 -20.78 8.49
N MET A 14 -12.47 -21.54 7.66
CA MET A 14 -11.99 -21.90 6.32
C MET A 14 -11.79 -20.67 5.42
N ILE A 15 -12.70 -19.68 5.47
CA ILE A 15 -12.53 -18.41 4.76
C ILE A 15 -11.25 -17.68 5.22
N ARG A 16 -10.99 -17.65 6.53
CA ARG A 16 -9.78 -17.00 7.06
C ARG A 16 -8.49 -17.75 6.68
N ILE A 17 -8.54 -19.08 6.65
CA ILE A 17 -7.43 -19.91 6.13
C ILE A 17 -7.21 -19.61 4.64
N GLY A 18 -8.28 -19.48 3.84
CA GLY A 18 -8.19 -19.08 2.45
C GLY A 18 -7.51 -17.72 2.25
N ALA A 19 -7.88 -16.72 3.06
CA ALA A 19 -7.21 -15.41 3.07
C ALA A 19 -5.71 -15.52 3.42
N MET A 20 -5.35 -16.37 4.39
CA MET A 20 -3.95 -16.64 4.73
C MET A 20 -3.19 -17.31 3.59
N LEU A 21 -3.78 -18.28 2.91
CA LEU A 21 -3.17 -18.93 1.73
C LEU A 21 -2.91 -17.92 0.61
N LEU A 22 -3.86 -17.02 0.34
CA LEU A 22 -3.68 -15.93 -0.64
C LEU A 22 -2.55 -14.98 -0.25
N TYR A 23 -2.45 -14.62 1.03
CA TYR A 23 -1.34 -13.82 1.55
C TYR A 23 0.03 -14.50 1.32
N MET A 24 0.12 -15.80 1.63
CA MET A 24 1.33 -16.58 1.41
C MET A 24 1.68 -16.68 -0.08
N LEU A 25 0.67 -16.90 -0.94
CA LEU A 25 0.85 -16.94 -2.39
C LEU A 25 1.41 -15.62 -2.93
N ALA A 26 0.82 -14.49 -2.53
CA ALA A 26 1.32 -13.17 -2.92
C ALA A 26 2.78 -12.96 -2.50
N THR A 27 3.11 -13.33 -1.26
CA THR A 27 4.49 -13.25 -0.74
C THR A 27 5.44 -14.12 -1.56
N MET A 28 5.06 -15.36 -1.88
CA MET A 28 5.86 -16.24 -2.75
C MET A 28 6.07 -15.62 -4.14
N CYS A 29 5.02 -15.04 -4.74
CA CYS A 29 5.12 -14.37 -6.04
C CYS A 29 6.15 -13.24 -6.04
N THR A 30 6.24 -12.45 -4.95
CA THR A 30 7.25 -11.37 -4.86
C THR A 30 8.69 -11.85 -4.84
N VAL A 31 8.93 -13.11 -4.43
CA VAL A 31 10.26 -13.76 -4.47
C VAL A 31 10.51 -14.45 -5.81
N LEU A 32 9.49 -15.11 -6.37
CA LEU A 32 9.63 -15.90 -7.60
C LEU A 32 9.70 -15.03 -8.85
N ILE A 33 8.88 -13.98 -8.96
CA ILE A 33 8.82 -13.15 -10.17
C ILE A 33 10.18 -12.54 -10.53
N PRO A 34 10.93 -11.90 -9.60
CA PRO A 34 12.27 -11.37 -9.92
C PRO A 34 13.29 -12.46 -10.28
N LYS A 35 13.09 -13.70 -9.80
CA LYS A 35 13.98 -14.83 -10.09
C LYS A 35 13.80 -15.37 -11.51
N TYR A 36 12.57 -15.33 -12.05
CA TYR A 36 12.23 -15.91 -13.34
C TYR A 36 11.91 -14.87 -14.44
N THR A 37 11.80 -13.59 -14.10
CA THR A 37 11.49 -12.51 -15.05
C THR A 37 12.37 -11.29 -14.82
N LYS A 38 12.47 -10.42 -15.82
CA LYS A 38 13.15 -9.10 -15.71
C LYS A 38 12.18 -7.95 -15.45
N TRP A 39 10.93 -8.26 -15.11
CA TRP A 39 9.89 -7.25 -14.96
C TRP A 39 10.11 -6.42 -13.70
N ASN A 40 9.78 -5.13 -13.78
CA ASN A 40 9.87 -4.24 -12.62
C ASN A 40 8.76 -4.61 -11.63
N LEU A 41 9.15 -5.23 -10.51
CA LEU A 41 8.22 -5.71 -9.49
C LEU A 41 7.31 -4.60 -8.96
N ARG A 42 7.79 -3.34 -8.91
CA ARG A 42 6.99 -2.18 -8.50
C ARG A 42 5.83 -1.92 -9.45
N VAL A 43 6.09 -2.00 -10.76
CA VAL A 43 5.03 -1.83 -11.77
C VAL A 43 4.02 -2.95 -11.65
N ILE A 44 4.48 -4.19 -11.47
CA ILE A 44 3.60 -5.34 -11.26
C ILE A 44 2.75 -5.13 -10.00
N SER A 45 3.35 -4.67 -8.91
CA SER A 45 2.61 -4.41 -7.67
C SER A 45 1.48 -3.42 -7.88
N VAL A 46 1.72 -2.30 -8.56
CA VAL A 46 0.67 -1.30 -8.83
C VAL A 46 -0.39 -1.85 -9.79
N LEU A 47 -0.01 -2.71 -10.75
CA LEU A 47 -0.96 -3.41 -11.61
C LEU A 47 -1.83 -4.40 -10.83
N VAL A 48 -1.26 -5.14 -9.89
CA VAL A 48 -1.99 -6.04 -8.99
C VAL A 48 -2.99 -5.25 -8.14
N ASP A 49 -2.60 -4.08 -7.61
CA ASP A 49 -3.49 -3.20 -6.85
C ASP A 49 -4.67 -2.70 -7.73
N MET A 50 -4.39 -2.29 -8.97
CA MET A 50 -5.43 -1.88 -9.92
C MET A 50 -6.39 -3.02 -10.28
N ILE A 51 -5.89 -4.24 -10.45
CA ILE A 51 -6.72 -5.43 -10.68
C ILE A 51 -7.61 -5.69 -9.47
N ALA A 52 -7.08 -5.60 -8.24
CA ALA A 52 -7.86 -5.78 -7.03
C ALA A 52 -8.98 -4.74 -6.89
N VAL A 53 -8.71 -3.46 -7.21
CA VAL A 53 -9.72 -2.40 -7.27
C VAL A 53 -10.77 -2.68 -8.35
N GLY A 54 -10.35 -3.14 -9.52
CA GLY A 54 -11.25 -3.54 -10.60
C GLY A 54 -12.18 -4.67 -10.19
N ILE A 55 -11.66 -5.71 -9.53
CA ILE A 55 -12.46 -6.82 -8.99
C ILE A 55 -13.44 -6.28 -7.95
N LEU A 56 -12.98 -5.51 -6.95
CA LEU A 56 -13.83 -4.93 -5.91
C LEU A 56 -14.99 -4.10 -6.47
N ALA A 57 -14.76 -3.35 -7.54
CA ALA A 57 -15.79 -2.52 -8.18
C ALA A 57 -16.90 -3.34 -8.85
N LEU A 58 -16.64 -4.62 -9.15
CA LEU A 58 -17.57 -5.54 -9.80
C LEU A 58 -18.23 -6.53 -8.83
N LEU A 59 -17.79 -6.57 -7.57
CA LEU A 59 -18.34 -7.50 -6.58
C LEU A 59 -19.76 -7.07 -6.14
N PRO A 60 -20.66 -8.04 -5.91
CA PRO A 60 -21.99 -7.77 -5.38
C PRO A 60 -21.92 -7.30 -3.91
N GLU A 61 -22.87 -6.47 -3.50
CA GLU A 61 -22.90 -5.86 -2.15
C GLU A 61 -23.23 -6.89 -1.05
N GLU A 62 -23.88 -7.99 -1.42
CA GLU A 62 -24.36 -9.03 -0.50
C GLU A 62 -23.29 -10.09 -0.17
N MET A 63 -22.08 -9.95 -0.72
CA MET A 63 -21.00 -10.93 -0.51
C MET A 63 -20.43 -10.85 0.90
N ASP A 64 -19.94 -11.98 1.43
CA ASP A 64 -19.25 -12.01 2.71
C ASP A 64 -18.07 -11.02 2.71
N ASN A 65 -18.01 -10.17 3.74
CA ASN A 65 -17.03 -9.09 3.83
C ASN A 65 -15.58 -9.58 3.80
N ILE A 66 -15.27 -10.76 4.36
CA ILE A 66 -13.90 -11.29 4.35
C ILE A 66 -13.56 -11.81 2.96
N VAL A 67 -14.49 -12.51 2.32
CA VAL A 67 -14.31 -12.99 0.94
C VAL A 67 -14.14 -11.81 -0.03
N ALA A 68 -14.89 -10.72 0.16
CA ALA A 68 -14.76 -9.50 -0.64
C ALA A 68 -13.36 -8.88 -0.56
N LEU A 69 -12.67 -9.08 0.56
CA LEU A 69 -11.31 -8.58 0.78
C LEU A 69 -10.22 -9.51 0.25
N TYR A 70 -10.53 -10.68 -0.31
CA TYR A 70 -9.51 -11.59 -0.86
C TYR A 70 -8.58 -10.94 -1.90
N PRO A 71 -9.09 -10.20 -2.90
CA PRO A 71 -8.22 -9.50 -3.85
C PRO A 71 -7.30 -8.50 -3.13
N VAL A 72 -7.83 -7.84 -2.10
CA VAL A 72 -7.09 -6.87 -1.29
C VAL A 72 -6.01 -7.56 -0.47
N PHE A 73 -6.27 -8.70 0.15
CA PHE A 73 -5.27 -9.45 0.91
C PHE A 73 -4.09 -9.87 0.04
N PHE A 74 -4.36 -10.34 -1.18
CA PHE A 74 -3.32 -10.66 -2.14
C PHE A 74 -2.52 -9.40 -2.54
N ALA A 75 -3.21 -8.34 -2.97
CA ALA A 75 -2.58 -7.11 -3.44
C ALA A 75 -1.72 -6.44 -2.36
N MET A 76 -2.27 -6.31 -1.16
CA MET A 76 -1.59 -5.77 0.01
C MET A 76 -0.31 -6.55 0.37
N ALA A 77 -0.38 -7.89 0.38
CA ALA A 77 0.78 -8.72 0.67
C ALA A 77 1.87 -8.56 -0.40
N PHE A 78 1.47 -8.49 -1.67
CA PHE A 78 2.39 -8.27 -2.79
C PHE A 78 3.05 -6.89 -2.71
N GLN A 79 2.27 -5.85 -2.45
CA GLN A 79 2.72 -4.47 -2.33
C GLN A 79 3.70 -4.29 -1.17
N TRP A 80 3.35 -4.79 0.01
CA TRP A 80 4.20 -4.71 1.20
C TRP A 80 5.59 -5.31 0.95
N ASN A 81 5.67 -6.51 0.38
CA ASN A 81 6.94 -7.16 0.10
C ASN A 81 7.73 -6.48 -1.03
N THR A 82 7.04 -5.89 -2.02
CA THR A 82 7.68 -5.19 -3.14
C THR A 82 8.35 -3.89 -2.69
N PHE A 83 7.69 -3.12 -1.82
CA PHE A 83 8.15 -1.79 -1.40
C PHE A 83 8.97 -1.78 -0.11
N ALA A 84 9.07 -2.90 0.61
CA ALA A 84 9.82 -3.00 1.85
C ALA A 84 11.30 -2.57 1.72
N ASN A 85 11.95 -2.83 0.57
CA ASN A 85 13.39 -2.60 0.39
C ASN A 85 13.75 -1.32 -0.39
N LEU A 86 12.78 -0.47 -0.73
CA LEU A 86 12.99 0.67 -1.63
C LEU A 86 13.21 2.00 -0.91
N CYS A 87 12.72 2.13 0.32
CA CYS A 87 12.96 3.31 1.14
C CYS A 87 14.01 3.03 2.19
N GLU A 88 14.63 4.08 2.71
CA GLU A 88 15.58 4.04 3.83
C GLU A 88 14.99 3.32 5.07
N TYR A 89 13.66 3.25 5.18
CA TYR A 89 12.93 2.54 6.24
C TYR A 89 11.79 1.70 5.69
N VAL A 90 11.65 0.47 6.20
CA VAL A 90 10.53 -0.42 5.90
C VAL A 90 9.25 0.17 6.52
N SER A 91 8.32 0.68 5.69
CA SER A 91 7.06 1.29 6.14
C SER A 91 5.83 0.58 5.61
N SER A 92 4.87 0.35 6.50
CA SER A 92 3.70 -0.45 6.15
C SER A 92 2.61 0.39 5.56
N THR A 93 2.19 0.06 4.35
CA THR A 93 1.02 0.69 3.72
C THR A 93 -0.28 0.26 4.40
N ILE A 94 -0.26 -0.77 5.26
CA ILE A 94 -1.45 -1.44 5.81
C ILE A 94 -1.51 -1.36 7.34
N PHE A 95 -0.36 -1.55 8.00
CA PHE A 95 -0.28 -1.58 9.46
C PHE A 95 0.10 -0.22 10.03
N SER A 96 -0.90 0.64 10.21
CA SER A 96 -0.73 1.95 10.86
C SER A 96 -0.08 1.82 12.23
N THR A 97 -0.41 0.79 13.01
CA THR A 97 0.16 0.55 14.34
C THR A 97 1.68 0.34 14.32
N ASN A 98 2.21 -0.35 13.30
CA ASN A 98 3.64 -0.49 13.13
C ASN A 98 4.29 0.88 12.84
N ASN A 99 3.68 1.68 11.96
CA ASN A 99 4.19 3.01 11.64
C ASN A 99 4.09 3.97 12.83
N VAL A 100 3.02 3.90 13.64
CA VAL A 100 2.88 4.65 14.90
C VAL A 100 4.01 4.29 15.84
N ARG A 101 4.27 2.99 16.05
CA ARG A 101 5.39 2.53 16.88
C ARG A 101 6.72 3.11 16.39
N GLN A 102 6.99 3.02 15.09
CA GLN A 102 8.24 3.52 14.51
C GLN A 102 8.37 5.04 14.65
N MET A 103 7.30 5.78 14.42
CA MET A 103 7.23 7.23 14.61
C MET A 103 7.52 7.60 16.08
N THR A 104 6.81 6.98 17.02
CA THR A 104 6.97 7.24 18.45
C THR A 104 8.39 6.96 18.91
N ILE A 105 8.95 5.78 18.60
CA ILE A 105 10.33 5.43 18.98
C ILE A 105 11.33 6.43 18.41
N SER A 106 11.17 6.81 17.14
CA SER A 106 12.12 7.72 16.47
C SER A 106 12.08 9.12 17.08
N PHE A 107 10.88 9.67 17.34
CA PHE A 107 10.79 10.97 18.02
C PHE A 107 11.25 10.91 19.47
N THR A 108 10.98 9.84 20.21
CA THR A 108 11.51 9.65 21.57
C THR A 108 13.04 9.66 21.56
N LYS A 109 13.67 8.90 20.65
CA LYS A 109 15.13 8.91 20.50
C LYS A 109 15.67 10.27 20.12
N TYR A 110 15.01 10.99 19.21
CA TYR A 110 15.44 12.35 18.87
C TYR A 110 15.39 13.30 20.06
N ILE A 111 14.36 13.20 20.91
CA ILE A 111 14.25 14.01 22.13
C ILE A 111 15.39 13.71 23.10
N CYS A 112 15.77 12.43 23.25
CA CYS A 112 16.84 11.99 24.15
C CYS A 112 18.24 12.29 23.62
N ASP A 113 18.53 11.89 22.38
CA ASP A 113 19.89 11.83 21.82
C ASP A 113 20.19 12.98 20.86
N ARG A 114 19.17 13.75 20.45
CA ARG A 114 19.26 14.89 19.49
C ARG A 114 19.93 14.55 18.16
N LYS A 115 19.85 13.29 17.73
CA LYS A 115 20.37 12.83 16.43
C LYS A 115 19.41 13.14 15.29
N GLU A 116 19.88 13.91 14.31
CA GLU A 116 19.08 14.28 13.13
C GLU A 116 18.54 13.07 12.34
N GLU A 117 19.24 11.93 12.37
CA GLU A 117 18.76 10.68 11.77
C GLU A 117 17.44 10.20 12.37
N ASP A 118 17.30 10.26 13.69
CA ASP A 118 16.06 9.88 14.38
C ASP A 118 14.91 10.86 14.07
N ALA A 119 15.20 12.15 13.90
CA ALA A 119 14.21 13.12 13.43
C ALA A 119 13.77 12.88 11.99
N LYS A 120 14.70 12.52 11.09
CA LYS A 120 14.39 12.15 9.70
C LYS A 120 13.48 10.92 9.66
N ARG A 121 13.84 9.87 10.38
CA ARG A 121 13.03 8.65 10.51
C ARG A 121 11.65 8.92 11.09
N GLY A 122 11.56 9.72 12.16
CA GLY A 122 10.29 10.11 12.77
C GLY A 122 9.38 10.86 11.81
N ARG A 123 9.92 11.86 11.08
CA ARG A 123 9.19 12.60 10.04
C ARG A 123 8.72 11.70 8.89
N PHE A 124 9.54 10.74 8.48
CA PHE A 124 9.16 9.77 7.46
C PHE A 124 7.92 8.96 7.88
N PHE A 125 7.94 8.33 9.05
CA PHE A 125 6.78 7.55 9.52
C PHE A 125 5.55 8.42 9.84
N ALA A 126 5.75 9.66 10.29
CA ALA A 126 4.67 10.63 10.44
C ALA A 126 4.01 10.96 9.09
N GLY A 127 4.80 11.15 8.04
CA GLY A 127 4.31 11.34 6.67
C GLY A 127 3.51 10.14 6.18
N VAL A 128 4.02 8.91 6.36
CA VAL A 128 3.30 7.68 5.99
C VAL A 128 1.94 7.60 6.70
N LEU A 129 1.89 7.90 8.01
CA LEU A 129 0.64 7.93 8.78
C LEU A 129 -0.33 9.00 8.29
N LEU A 130 0.17 10.19 7.96
CA LEU A 130 -0.65 11.28 7.43
C LEU A 130 -1.34 10.85 6.13
N PHE A 131 -0.58 10.33 5.17
CA PHE A 131 -1.15 9.86 3.90
C PHE A 131 -2.09 8.67 4.09
N TYR A 132 -1.79 7.75 5.01
CA TYR A 132 -2.69 6.65 5.35
C TYR A 132 -4.06 7.18 5.83
N HIS A 133 -4.07 8.11 6.79
CA HIS A 133 -5.33 8.65 7.33
C HIS A 133 -6.08 9.56 6.35
N ILE A 134 -5.37 10.32 5.50
CA ILE A 134 -5.99 11.04 4.39
C ILE A 134 -6.66 10.05 3.43
N GLY A 135 -5.98 8.96 3.07
CA GLY A 135 -6.54 7.89 2.26
C GLY A 135 -7.83 7.31 2.84
N VAL A 136 -7.81 6.96 4.14
CA VAL A 136 -9.01 6.48 4.86
C VAL A 136 -10.16 7.49 4.80
N ALA A 137 -9.88 8.78 5.03
CA ALA A 137 -10.89 9.83 4.96
C ALA A 137 -11.49 9.95 3.54
N ILE A 138 -10.65 9.98 2.50
CA ILE A 138 -11.10 10.03 1.10
C ILE A 138 -11.94 8.80 0.78
N SER A 139 -11.50 7.59 1.15
CA SER A 139 -12.24 6.35 0.92
C SER A 139 -13.60 6.33 1.63
N TYR A 140 -13.70 6.88 2.85
CA TYR A 140 -14.97 7.00 3.56
C TYR A 140 -15.96 7.93 2.82
N PHE A 141 -15.50 9.12 2.40
CA PHE A 141 -16.35 10.04 1.64
C PHE A 141 -16.73 9.49 0.26
N ALA A 142 -15.80 8.81 -0.42
CA ALA A 142 -16.03 8.10 -1.67
C ALA A 142 -17.12 7.03 -1.54
N TRP A 143 -17.07 6.22 -0.50
CA TRP A 143 -18.11 5.22 -0.23
C TRP A 143 -19.46 5.88 0.08
N LYS A 144 -19.46 6.99 0.83
CA LYS A 144 -20.70 7.72 1.15
C LYS A 144 -21.40 8.26 -0.09
N THR A 145 -20.66 8.72 -1.10
CA THR A 145 -21.22 9.32 -2.33
C THR A 145 -21.46 8.31 -3.45
N MET A 146 -20.57 7.32 -3.62
CA MET A 146 -20.56 6.41 -4.77
C MET A 146 -20.75 4.93 -4.39
N LYS A 147 -20.98 4.61 -3.11
CA LYS A 147 -21.08 3.23 -2.59
C LYS A 147 -19.86 2.40 -2.99
N MET A 148 -20.04 1.15 -3.39
CA MET A 148 -18.93 0.26 -3.78
C MET A 148 -18.11 0.80 -4.96
N ARG A 149 -18.71 1.59 -5.86
CA ARG A 149 -17.98 2.23 -6.96
C ARG A 149 -16.98 3.29 -6.49
N GLY A 150 -17.08 3.75 -5.24
CA GLY A 150 -16.11 4.64 -4.62
C GLY A 150 -14.68 4.08 -4.59
N VAL A 151 -14.53 2.75 -4.65
CA VAL A 151 -13.21 2.08 -4.71
C VAL A 151 -12.37 2.53 -5.91
N LEU A 152 -13.02 2.93 -7.02
CA LEU A 152 -12.34 3.39 -8.24
C LEU A 152 -11.53 4.68 -8.03
N ILE A 153 -11.83 5.47 -7.00
CA ILE A 153 -11.00 6.63 -6.62
C ILE A 153 -9.57 6.19 -6.26
N GLY A 154 -9.39 4.95 -5.78
CA GLY A 154 -8.09 4.35 -5.52
C GLY A 154 -7.17 4.23 -6.75
N ILE A 155 -7.72 4.30 -7.98
CA ILE A 155 -6.92 4.30 -9.21
C ILE A 155 -6.07 5.57 -9.33
N ILE A 156 -6.53 6.70 -8.80
CA ILE A 156 -5.82 7.99 -8.89
C ILE A 156 -4.40 7.90 -8.29
N PRO A 157 -4.22 7.53 -7.00
CA PRO A 157 -2.88 7.38 -6.43
C PRO A 157 -2.06 6.27 -7.10
N MET A 158 -2.68 5.24 -7.68
CA MET A 158 -1.97 4.19 -8.43
C MET A 158 -1.37 4.72 -9.74
N ILE A 159 -2.10 5.54 -10.48
CA ILE A 159 -1.57 6.23 -11.68
C ILE A 159 -0.42 7.15 -11.29
N SER A 160 -0.55 7.90 -10.18
CA SER A 160 0.54 8.73 -9.66
C SER A 160 1.78 7.89 -9.31
N ALA A 161 1.59 6.73 -8.67
CA ALA A 161 2.68 5.81 -8.35
C ALA A 161 3.37 5.27 -9.60
N LEU A 162 2.62 4.88 -10.64
CA LEU A 162 3.21 4.48 -11.92
C LEU A 162 4.02 5.60 -12.57
N GLY A 163 3.53 6.84 -12.51
CA GLY A 163 4.26 8.02 -12.99
C GLY A 163 5.59 8.21 -12.27
N LEU A 164 5.60 8.10 -10.94
CA LEU A 164 6.81 8.20 -10.12
C LEU A 164 7.80 7.07 -10.42
N ILE A 165 7.33 5.82 -10.50
CA ILE A 165 8.17 4.67 -10.85
C ILE A 165 8.77 4.84 -12.24
N SER A 166 8.00 5.35 -13.19
CA SER A 166 8.45 5.59 -14.57
C SER A 166 9.47 6.73 -14.65
N TYR A 167 9.31 7.76 -13.83
CA TYR A 167 10.28 8.85 -13.69
C TYR A 167 11.60 8.35 -13.08
N GLU A 168 11.54 7.61 -11.98
CA GLU A 168 12.72 7.01 -11.35
C GLU A 168 13.45 6.01 -12.26
N ALA A 169 12.71 5.25 -13.07
CA ALA A 169 13.28 4.31 -14.04
C ALA A 169 13.85 5.01 -15.29
N GLY A 170 13.71 6.34 -15.41
CA GLY A 170 14.16 7.12 -16.56
C GLY A 170 13.33 6.91 -17.84
N TRP A 171 12.17 6.25 -17.73
CA TRP A 171 11.27 6.02 -18.87
C TRP A 171 10.54 7.30 -19.30
N ILE A 172 10.30 8.21 -18.34
CA ILE A 172 9.69 9.52 -18.58
C ILE A 172 10.64 10.59 -18.09
N THR A 173 11.15 11.42 -19.01
CA THR A 173 11.89 12.63 -18.63
C THR A 173 10.92 13.79 -18.48
N LEU A 174 10.69 14.26 -17.24
CA LEU A 174 10.05 15.57 -17.05
C LEU A 174 10.99 16.62 -17.65
N LYS A 175 10.58 17.25 -18.74
CA LYS A 175 11.33 18.32 -19.39
C LYS A 175 11.32 19.56 -18.50
N HIS A 176 12.11 19.57 -17.42
CA HIS A 176 12.37 20.75 -16.60
C HIS A 176 13.28 21.79 -17.30
N ARG A 177 13.33 21.77 -18.65
CA ARG A 177 14.16 22.64 -19.48
C ARG A 177 13.48 23.99 -19.80
N ALA A 178 12.54 24.42 -18.97
CA ALA A 178 11.84 25.71 -19.12
C ALA A 178 12.24 26.75 -18.07
N VAL A 179 12.88 26.36 -16.96
CA VAL A 179 13.34 27.29 -15.92
C VAL A 179 14.79 27.73 -16.15
N GLU A 180 15.69 26.81 -16.54
CA GLU A 180 17.10 27.15 -16.86
C GLU A 180 17.27 28.03 -18.12
N LYS A 181 16.25 28.11 -18.99
CA LYS A 181 16.30 28.94 -20.21
C LYS A 181 15.84 30.39 -19.97
N ILE A 182 15.29 30.69 -18.78
CA ILE A 182 14.91 32.04 -18.37
C ILE A 182 16.03 32.69 -17.54
N GLU A 183 16.84 31.90 -16.83
CA GLU A 183 18.03 32.41 -16.11
C GLU A 183 19.27 32.66 -17.00
N ASN A 184 19.27 32.17 -18.25
CA ASN A 184 20.35 32.37 -19.22
C ASN A 184 19.96 33.27 -20.40
N LYS A 185 19.02 34.21 -20.20
CA LYS A 185 18.63 35.22 -21.18
C LYS A 185 18.57 36.59 -20.55
#